data_AF-A0A0A9WKK3-F1
#
_entry.id   AF-A0A0A9WKK3-F1
#
_cell.length_a   1.000
_cell.length_b   1.000
_cell.length_c   1.000
_cell.angle_alpha   90.00
_cell.angle_beta   90.00
_cell.angle_gamma   90.00
#
_symmetry.space_group_name_H-M   'P 1'
#
loop_
_entity.id
_entity.type
_entity.pdbx_description
1 polymer ?
#
loop_
_entity_poly.entity_id
_entity_poly.type
_entity_poly.pdbx_seq_one_letter_code
_entity_poly.pdbx_strand_id
1 'polypeptide(L)'
;MIYIDKLLTELKSGGHRVLIFSNFTTSLDFIEALCILRQHSYERLDGNCNRVERELAILRFNNHNSQCFVFLVTTTAGGVGITLTGADTVILFDAHYNPQLDRQAADRAHRIGQTRPVRVYRLCLQHTIEESIRMIA
;
A
#
# COMPACT_ATOMS: atom_id res chain seq x y z
N MET A 1 9.89 4.74 10.68
CA MET A 1 9.64 5.88 9.78
C MET A 1 10.81 6.26 8.88
N ILE A 2 12.06 6.31 9.36
CA ILE A 2 13.23 6.68 8.51
C ILE A 2 13.37 5.80 7.26
N TYR A 3 13.24 4.48 7.40
CA TYR A 3 13.41 3.57 6.26
C TYR A 3 12.35 3.79 5.17
N ILE A 4 11.08 3.92 5.56
CA ILE A 4 9.98 4.10 4.59
C ILE A 4 10.08 5.46 3.88
N ASP A 5 10.50 6.52 4.58
CA ASP A 5 10.75 7.83 3.98
C ASP A 5 11.83 7.77 2.87
N LYS A 6 12.94 7.08 3.15
CA LYS A 6 14.00 6.86 2.16
C LYS A 6 13.49 6.04 0.97
N LEU A 7 12.82 4.91 1.25
CA LEU A 7 12.28 4.03 0.21
C LEU A 7 11.26 4.75 -0.69
N LEU A 8 10.35 5.53 -0.11
CA LEU A 8 9.38 6.32 -0.87
C LEU A 8 10.06 7.39 -1.73
N THR A 9 11.11 8.03 -1.21
CA THR A 9 11.89 9.02 -1.98
C THR A 9 12.56 8.39 -3.20
N GLU A 10 13.16 7.21 -3.05
CA GLU A 10 13.78 6.45 -4.14
C GLU A 10 12.74 5.94 -5.15
N LEU A 11 11.59 5.44 -4.68
CA LEU A 11 10.52 4.99 -5.57
C LEU A 11 9.92 6.14 -6.37
N LYS A 12 9.76 7.33 -5.75
CA LYS A 12 9.26 8.53 -6.42
C LYS A 12 10.22 9.02 -7.51
N SER A 13 11.53 9.04 -7.23
CA SER A 13 12.53 9.42 -8.23
C SER A 13 12.61 8.44 -9.39
N GLY A 14 12.33 7.15 -9.14
CA GLY A 14 12.19 6.10 -10.17
C GLY A 14 10.85 6.11 -10.94
N GLY A 15 9.94 7.03 -10.63
CA GLY A 15 8.63 7.13 -11.28
C GLY A 15 7.71 5.94 -11.00
N HIS A 16 7.89 5.28 -9.85
CA HIS A 16 7.03 4.19 -9.40
C HIS A 16 5.77 4.73 -8.71
N ARG A 17 4.68 3.95 -8.70
CA ARG A 17 3.49 4.21 -7.88
C ARG A 17 3.33 3.10 -6.85
N VAL A 18 2.98 3.49 -5.63
CA VAL A 18 3.13 2.63 -4.45
C VAL A 18 1.79 2.37 -3.78
N LEU A 19 1.45 1.10 -3.54
CA LEU A 19 0.41 0.69 -2.59
C LEU A 19 1.06 0.38 -1.26
N ILE A 20 0.49 0.89 -0.18
CA ILE A 20 0.93 0.56 1.18
C ILE A 20 -0.23 -0.08 1.92
N PHE A 21 -0.04 -1.33 2.34
CA PHE A 21 -0.98 -2.07 3.16
C PHE A 21 -0.53 -2.05 4.61
N SER A 22 -1.50 -1.84 5.51
CA SER A 22 -1.32 -1.88 6.96
C SER A 22 -2.53 -2.55 7.62
N ASN A 23 -2.32 -3.29 8.70
CA ASN A 23 -3.44 -3.81 9.49
C ASN A 23 -4.04 -2.76 10.44
N PHE A 24 -3.28 -1.70 10.73
CA PHE A 24 -3.67 -0.65 11.67
C PHE A 24 -3.89 0.69 10.97
N THR A 25 -5.02 1.34 11.26
CA THR A 25 -5.32 2.70 10.76
C THR A 25 -4.34 3.74 11.31
N THR A 26 -3.90 3.58 12.56
CA THR A 26 -2.91 4.46 13.19
C THR A 26 -1.57 4.45 12.44
N SER A 27 -1.12 3.30 11.94
CA SER A 27 0.06 3.23 11.09
C SER A 27 -0.13 4.01 9.78
N LEU A 28 -1.33 3.96 9.19
CA LEU A 28 -1.66 4.78 8.02
C LEU A 28 -1.68 6.27 8.36
N ASP A 29 -2.17 6.68 9.53
CA ASP A 29 -2.17 8.07 9.98
C ASP A 29 -0.73 8.64 10.03
N PHE A 30 0.23 7.84 10.53
CA PHE A 30 1.64 8.26 10.54
C PHE A 30 2.25 8.37 9.14
N ILE A 31 1.91 7.44 8.25
CA ILE A 31 2.41 7.46 6.86
C ILE A 31 1.77 8.60 6.08
N GLU A 32 0.50 8.88 6.31
CA GLU A 32 -0.22 10.03 5.77
C GLU A 32 0.44 11.35 6.20
N ALA A 33 0.75 11.52 7.49
CA ALA A 33 1.48 12.68 7.98
C ALA A 33 2.85 12.82 7.31
N LEU A 34 3.56 11.71 7.06
CA LEU A 34 4.81 11.70 6.31
C LEU A 34 4.61 12.12 4.84
N CYS A 35 3.57 11.64 4.18
CA CYS A 35 3.23 12.05 2.82
C CYS A 35 2.95 13.55 2.73
N ILE A 36 2.20 14.11 3.69
CA ILE A 36 1.94 15.55 3.77
C ILE A 36 3.26 16.33 3.93
N LEU A 37 4.11 15.92 4.88
CA LEU A 37 5.40 16.57 5.13
C LEU A 37 6.30 16.58 3.89
N ARG A 38 6.30 15.49 3.11
CA ARG A 38 7.11 15.31 1.89
C ARG A 38 6.40 15.77 0.60
N GLN A 39 5.21 16.37 0.71
CA GLN A 39 4.39 16.77 -0.44
C GLN A 39 4.23 15.62 -1.45
N HIS A 40 3.96 14.44 -0.94
CA HIS A 40 3.62 13.27 -1.73
C HIS A 40 2.11 13.23 -1.90
N SER A 41 1.66 13.17 -3.14
CA SER A 41 0.25 12.95 -3.47
C SER A 41 -0.15 11.55 -3.03
N TYR A 42 -1.26 11.45 -2.30
CA TYR A 42 -1.75 10.17 -1.81
C TYR A 42 -3.27 10.10 -1.86
N GLU A 43 -3.77 8.87 -1.86
CA GLU A 43 -5.16 8.53 -1.60
C GLU A 43 -5.20 7.52 -0.45
N ARG A 44 -6.32 7.49 0.29
CA ARG A 44 -6.49 6.61 1.44
C ARG A 44 -7.80 5.85 1.35
N LEU A 45 -7.75 4.57 1.70
CA LEU A 45 -8.89 3.69 1.75
C LEU A 45 -8.84 2.87 3.04
N ASP A 46 -9.71 3.20 3.98
CA ASP A 46 -9.89 2.45 5.22
C ASP A 46 -11.37 2.11 5.46
N GLY A 47 -11.69 1.56 6.63
CA GLY A 47 -13.04 1.12 6.97
C GLY A 47 -14.05 2.26 7.22
N ASN A 48 -13.59 3.51 7.33
CA ASN A 48 -14.45 4.67 7.57
C ASN A 48 -14.87 5.38 6.27
N CYS A 49 -14.20 5.11 5.15
CA CYS A 49 -14.54 5.69 3.85
C CYS A 49 -15.93 5.21 3.40
N ASN A 50 -16.76 6.15 2.94
CA ASN A 50 -18.04 5.76 2.34
C ASN A 50 -17.81 5.08 0.98
N ARG A 51 -18.83 4.36 0.49
CA ARG A 51 -18.72 3.58 -0.75
C ARG A 51 -18.35 4.44 -1.97
N VAL A 52 -18.92 5.64 -2.07
CA VAL A 52 -18.73 6.53 -3.22
C VAL A 52 -17.30 7.08 -3.24
N GLU A 53 -16.80 7.54 -2.10
CA GLU A 53 -15.42 8.01 -1.93
C GLU A 53 -14.41 6.92 -2.26
N ARG A 54 -14.66 5.70 -1.79
CA ARG A 54 -13.85 4.53 -2.14
C ARG A 54 -13.78 4.33 -3.65
N GLU A 55 -14.92 4.30 -4.34
CA GLU A 55 -14.96 4.06 -5.80
C GLU A 55 -14.24 5.19 -6.55
N LEU A 56 -14.44 6.44 -6.13
CA LEU A 56 -13.76 7.60 -6.71
C LEU A 56 -12.23 7.57 -6.48
N ALA A 57 -11.77 7.21 -5.28
CA ALA A 57 -10.34 7.09 -4.98
C ALA A 57 -9.67 6.04 -5.88
N ILE A 58 -10.31 4.87 -6.04
CA ILE A 58 -9.82 3.80 -6.92
C ILE A 58 -9.75 4.29 -8.38
N LEU A 59 -10.79 4.97 -8.87
CA LEU A 59 -10.82 5.52 -10.22
C LEU A 59 -9.72 6.58 -10.44
N ARG A 60 -9.55 7.50 -9.48
CA ARG A 60 -8.49 8.52 -9.53
C ARG A 60 -7.10 7.90 -9.55
N PHE A 61 -6.86 6.84 -8.79
CA PHE A 61 -5.56 6.19 -8.73
C PHE A 61 -5.24 5.37 -9.98
N ASN A 62 -6.21 4.61 -10.50
CA ASN A 62 -6.02 3.78 -11.69
C ASN A 62 -5.91 4.58 -12.99
N ASN A 63 -6.31 5.85 -13.00
CA ASN A 63 -6.12 6.72 -14.16
C ASN A 63 -4.63 6.78 -14.54
N HIS A 64 -4.31 6.57 -15.82
CA HIS A 64 -2.95 6.63 -16.34
C HIS A 64 -2.30 8.02 -16.17
N ASN A 65 -3.12 9.08 -16.18
CA ASN A 65 -2.67 10.46 -15.98
C ASN A 65 -2.71 10.88 -14.49
N SER A 66 -2.96 9.94 -13.58
CA SER A 66 -3.00 10.24 -12.16
C SER A 66 -1.62 10.67 -11.67
N GLN A 67 -1.56 11.82 -11.01
CA GLN A 67 -0.38 12.25 -10.28
C GLN A 67 -0.29 11.63 -8.88
N CYS A 68 -1.23 10.78 -8.49
CA CYS A 68 -1.22 10.13 -7.19
C CYS A 68 -0.07 9.14 -7.10
N PHE A 69 0.82 9.36 -6.13
CA PHE A 69 2.03 8.57 -5.93
C PHE A 69 1.80 7.39 -4.97
N VAL A 70 1.11 7.62 -3.85
CA VAL A 70 0.88 6.62 -2.80
C VAL A 70 -0.61 6.32 -2.64
N PHE A 71 -0.96 5.05 -2.49
CA PHE A 71 -2.30 4.65 -2.10
C PHE A 71 -2.25 3.84 -0.80
N LEU A 72 -2.81 4.40 0.26
CA LEU A 72 -2.84 3.83 1.60
C LEU A 72 -4.08 2.96 1.76
N VAL A 73 -3.91 1.69 2.14
CA VAL A 73 -5.01 0.73 2.26
C VAL A 73 -4.90 -0.02 3.58
N THR A 74 -6.01 -0.14 4.32
CA THR A 74 -6.05 -1.15 5.39
C THR A 74 -6.26 -2.53 4.81
N THR A 75 -5.56 -3.56 5.30
CA THR A 75 -5.67 -4.94 4.78
C THR A 75 -7.12 -5.43 4.76
N THR A 76 -7.89 -5.08 5.79
CA THR A 76 -9.33 -5.42 5.90
C THR A 76 -10.17 -4.73 4.81
N ALA A 77 -9.93 -3.46 4.52
CA ALA A 77 -10.64 -2.75 3.47
C ALA A 77 -10.17 -3.21 2.07
N GLY A 78 -8.88 -3.52 1.89
CA GLY A 78 -8.32 -4.07 0.65
C GLY A 78 -8.82 -5.47 0.29
N GLY A 79 -9.27 -6.26 1.28
CA GLY A 79 -9.76 -7.63 1.10
C GLY A 79 -11.06 -7.76 0.30
N VAL A 80 -11.79 -6.67 0.06
CA VAL A 80 -13.14 -6.66 -0.55
C VAL A 80 -13.12 -6.67 -2.09
N GLY A 81 -12.06 -7.15 -2.75
CA GLY A 81 -12.11 -7.35 -4.21
C GLY A 81 -11.73 -6.15 -5.08
N ILE A 82 -11.03 -5.13 -4.55
CA ILE A 82 -10.64 -3.94 -5.33
C ILE A 82 -9.56 -4.26 -6.40
N THR A 83 -9.45 -3.42 -7.43
CA THR A 83 -8.41 -3.53 -8.47
C THR A 83 -7.59 -2.25 -8.50
N LEU A 84 -6.27 -2.37 -8.33
CA LEU A 84 -5.35 -1.24 -8.21
C LEU A 84 -4.15 -1.42 -9.16
N THR A 85 -4.44 -1.61 -10.45
CA THR A 85 -3.43 -1.80 -11.50
C THR A 85 -2.59 -0.55 -11.79
N GLY A 86 -2.94 0.60 -11.21
CA GLY A 86 -2.13 1.79 -11.29
C GLY A 86 -0.74 1.63 -10.65
N ALA A 87 -0.60 0.82 -9.61
CA ALA A 87 0.63 0.67 -8.86
C ALA A 87 1.50 -0.49 -9.34
N ASP A 88 2.80 -0.26 -9.43
CA ASP A 88 3.81 -1.28 -9.72
C ASP A 88 4.64 -1.66 -8.49
N THR A 89 4.47 -0.97 -7.36
CA THR A 89 5.11 -1.32 -6.09
C THR A 89 4.07 -1.53 -4.99
N VAL A 90 4.22 -2.61 -4.23
CA VAL A 90 3.40 -2.94 -3.06
C VAL A 90 4.31 -3.01 -1.84
N ILE A 91 3.94 -2.31 -0.77
CA ILE A 91 4.61 -2.34 0.53
C ILE A 91 3.64 -2.91 1.55
N LEU A 92 4.00 -4.04 2.16
CA LEU A 92 3.34 -4.58 3.33
C LEU A 92 4.05 -3.99 4.55
N PHE A 93 3.40 -3.03 5.21
CA PHE A 93 4.01 -2.25 6.28
C PHE A 93 4.16 -3.03 7.58
N ASP A 94 3.18 -3.86 7.90
CA ASP A 94 3.16 -4.72 9.08
C ASP A 94 2.71 -6.15 8.71
N ALA A 95 3.18 -7.13 9.49
CA ALA A 95 2.91 -8.54 9.22
C ALA A 95 1.52 -8.94 9.69
N HIS A 96 0.74 -9.59 8.81
CA HIS A 96 -0.50 -10.26 9.20
C HIS A 96 -0.23 -11.71 9.63
N TYR A 97 -0.95 -12.20 10.63
CA TYR A 97 -0.95 -13.62 11.02
C TYR A 97 -1.43 -14.59 9.93
N ASN A 98 -2.02 -14.08 8.84
CA ASN A 98 -2.59 -14.89 7.77
C ASN A 98 -1.85 -14.52 6.48
N PRO A 99 -0.92 -15.36 5.99
CA PRO A 99 -0.13 -15.08 4.80
C PRO A 99 -0.97 -14.91 3.54
N GLN A 100 -2.18 -15.47 3.53
CA GLN A 100 -3.08 -15.40 2.37
C GLN A 100 -3.57 -13.97 2.12
N LEU A 101 -3.77 -13.19 3.18
CA LEU A 101 -4.22 -11.79 3.05
C LEU A 101 -3.15 -10.93 2.41
N ASP A 102 -1.88 -11.14 2.76
CA ASP A 102 -0.76 -10.43 2.15
C ASP A 102 -0.58 -10.80 0.68
N ARG A 103 -0.75 -12.08 0.35
CA ARG A 103 -0.73 -12.54 -1.05
C ARG A 103 -1.86 -11.90 -1.84
N GLN A 104 -3.07 -11.88 -1.26
CA GLN A 104 -4.23 -11.25 -1.86
C GLN A 104 -4.04 -9.74 -2.06
N ALA A 105 -3.35 -9.08 -1.13
CA ALA A 105 -2.99 -7.66 -1.20
C ALA A 105 -2.02 -7.40 -2.37
N ALA A 106 -0.99 -8.24 -2.56
CA ALA A 106 -0.10 -8.17 -3.71
C ALA A 106 -0.84 -8.38 -5.04
N ASP A 107 -1.77 -9.34 -5.08
CA ASP A 107 -2.62 -9.63 -6.25
C ASP A 107 -3.54 -8.45 -6.63
N ARG A 108 -3.75 -7.45 -5.76
CA ARG A 108 -4.51 -6.23 -6.11
C ARG A 108 -3.81 -5.40 -7.19
N ALA A 109 -2.48 -5.38 -7.15
CA ALA A 109 -1.62 -4.70 -8.12
C ALA A 109 -1.19 -5.64 -9.25
N HIS A 110 -0.89 -6.90 -8.91
CA HIS A 110 -0.54 -7.95 -9.87
C HIS A 110 -1.81 -8.53 -10.52
N ARG A 111 -2.43 -7.75 -11.39
CA ARG A 111 -3.67 -8.09 -12.09
C ARG A 111 -3.61 -7.72 -13.57
N ILE A 112 -4.48 -8.35 -14.38
CA ILE A 112 -4.66 -8.04 -15.80
C ILE A 112 -4.91 -6.53 -15.95
N GLY A 113 -4.07 -5.86 -16.75
CA GLY A 113 -4.07 -4.40 -16.92
C GLY A 113 -2.80 -3.72 -16.38
N GLN A 114 -1.99 -4.40 -15.57
CA GLN A 114 -0.65 -3.93 -15.20
C GLN A 114 0.35 -4.23 -16.33
N THR A 115 1.17 -3.23 -16.68
CA THR A 115 2.18 -3.30 -17.75
C THR A 115 3.62 -3.32 -17.22
N ARG A 116 3.82 -2.99 -15.94
CA ARG A 116 5.14 -2.95 -15.27
C ARG A 116 5.31 -4.15 -14.32
N PRO A 117 6.55 -4.62 -14.09
CA PRO A 117 6.81 -5.68 -13.12
C PRO A 117 6.44 -5.20 -11.71
N VAL A 118 5.60 -5.98 -11.02
CA VAL A 118 5.16 -5.65 -9.66
C VAL A 118 6.21 -6.07 -8.65
N ARG A 119 6.69 -5.12 -7.83
CA ARG A 119 7.64 -5.37 -6.74
C ARG A 119 6.90 -5.37 -5.40
N VAL A 120 7.12 -6.39 -4.58
CA VAL A 120 6.52 -6.50 -3.25
C VAL A 120 7.60 -6.38 -2.18
N TYR A 121 7.52 -5.35 -1.36
CA TYR A 121 8.36 -5.15 -0.18
C TYR A 121 7.57 -5.56 1.06
N ARG A 122 8.12 -6.48 1.84
CA ARG A 122 7.59 -6.84 3.15
C ARG A 122 8.51 -6.28 4.22
N LEU A 123 8.03 -5.28 4.97
CA LEU A 123 8.77 -4.77 6.10
C LEU A 123 8.63 -5.75 7.27
N CYS A 124 9.72 -5.94 8.01
CA CYS A 124 9.77 -6.84 9.15
C CYS A 124 10.85 -6.34 10.11
N LEU A 125 10.47 -6.10 11.36
CA LEU A 125 11.38 -5.68 12.40
C LEU A 125 12.15 -6.87 12.97
N GLN A 126 13.48 -6.79 12.90
CA GLN A 126 14.38 -7.81 13.45
C GLN A 126 14.28 -7.88 14.98
N HIS A 127 14.43 -9.08 15.53
CA HIS A 127 14.37 -9.38 16.96
C HIS A 127 13.05 -8.99 17.63
N THR A 128 11.95 -9.07 16.88
CA THR A 128 10.61 -8.79 17.39
C THR A 128 9.65 -9.94 17.08
N ILE A 129 8.43 -9.85 17.62
CA ILE A 129 7.34 -10.78 17.33
C ILE A 129 7.03 -10.85 15.82
N GLU A 130 7.34 -9.83 15.04
CA GLU A 130 7.11 -9.84 13.59
C GLU A 130 7.90 -10.93 12.86
N GLU A 131 9.11 -11.27 13.34
CA GLU A 131 9.88 -12.39 12.77
C GLU A 131 9.19 -13.72 13.03
N SER A 132 8.68 -13.92 14.24
CA SER A 132 7.92 -15.13 14.59
C SER A 132 6.64 -15.25 13.76
N ILE A 133 5.90 -14.15 13.59
CA ILE A 133 4.70 -14.11 12.74
C ILE A 133 5.07 -14.48 11.29
N ARG A 134 6.15 -13.89 10.77
CA ARG A 134 6.66 -14.18 9.43
C ARG A 134 7.11 -15.63 9.26
N MET A 135 7.62 -16.30 10.28
CA MET A 135 8.04 -17.71 10.17
C MET A 135 6.85 -18.69 10.15
N ILE A 136 5.73 -18.30 10.76
CA ILE A 136 4.52 -19.12 10.84
C ILE A 136 3.63 -18.94 9.59
N ALA A 137 3.71 -17.77 8.96
CA ALA A 137 2.95 -17.36 7.78
C ALA A 137 3.68 -17.72 6.47
#